data_AF-A0A7S2XQQ1-F1
#
_entry.id   AF-A0A7S2XQQ1-F1
#
_cell.length_a   1.000
_cell.length_b   1.000
_cell.length_c   1.000
_cell.angle_alpha   90.00
_cell.angle_beta   90.00
_cell.angle_gamma   90.00
#
_symmetry.space_group_name_H-M   'P 1'
#
loop_
_entity.id
_entity.type
_entity.pdbx_description
1 polymer ?
#
loop_
_entity_poly.entity_id
_entity_poly.type
_entity_poly.pdbx_seq_one_letter_code
_entity_poly.pdbx_strand_id
1 'polypeptide(L)'
;LNGNSLSGTIPNQFLQHANSSEMVIQLSNNRLTGTVPANLGRFTSLQLDVIDNQIQEIDPSLCAKKQWMNGLVERYGCSAILCPRGFSNALGRQTGSDDSQTCQKCPDSDGTAAAAAAAASSLLFMGSTSCV
;
A
#
# COMPACT_ATOMS: atom_id res chain seq x y z
N LEU A 1 -1.08 13.90 -4.16
CA LEU A 1 0.34 14.30 -4.07
C LEU A 1 1.24 13.16 -4.56
N ASN A 2 0.88 12.55 -5.69
CA ASN A 2 1.65 11.42 -6.23
C ASN A 2 2.94 11.93 -6.88
N GLY A 3 4.01 11.14 -6.84
CA GLY A 3 5.24 11.43 -7.57
C GLY A 3 6.01 12.64 -7.03
N ASN A 4 6.12 12.75 -5.71
CA ASN A 4 6.86 13.81 -5.05
C ASN A 4 8.02 13.24 -4.22
N SER A 5 8.79 14.10 -3.57
CA SER A 5 9.89 13.72 -2.67
C SER A 5 9.49 13.83 -1.19
N LEU A 6 8.20 13.66 -0.88
CA LEU A 6 7.73 13.73 0.52
C LEU A 6 8.36 12.58 1.32
N SER A 7 8.86 12.90 2.50
CA SER A 7 9.56 11.96 3.37
C SER A 7 9.11 12.10 4.83
N GLY A 8 9.52 11.17 5.68
CA GLY A 8 9.06 11.07 7.05
C GLY A 8 7.78 10.24 7.18
N THR A 9 7.14 10.30 8.34
CA THR A 9 5.98 9.45 8.65
C THR A 9 4.65 10.17 8.40
N ILE A 10 3.57 9.41 8.23
CA ILE A 10 2.21 9.97 8.24
C ILE A 10 1.85 10.24 9.72
N PRO A 11 1.67 11.50 10.14
CA PRO A 11 1.43 11.79 11.55
C PRO A 11 0.04 11.31 11.99
N ASN A 12 -0.12 10.92 13.26
CA ASN A 12 -1.42 10.50 13.82
C ASN A 12 -2.53 11.57 13.68
N GLN A 13 -2.12 12.83 13.59
CA GLN A 13 -3.01 13.97 13.43
C GLN A 13 -3.36 14.29 11.97
N PHE A 14 -2.86 13.49 11.02
CA PHE A 14 -3.15 13.67 9.61
C PHE A 14 -4.67 13.62 9.39
N LEU A 15 -5.21 14.70 8.81
CA LEU A 15 -6.64 14.89 8.53
C LEU A 15 -7.56 14.87 9.76
N GLN A 16 -7.04 15.22 10.96
CA GLN A 16 -7.85 15.23 12.19
C GLN A 16 -9.07 16.18 12.14
N HIS A 17 -9.03 17.21 11.28
CA HIS A 17 -10.08 18.22 11.12
C HIS A 17 -10.94 18.00 9.87
N ALA A 18 -10.74 16.89 9.15
CA ALA A 18 -11.60 16.56 8.03
C ALA A 18 -13.00 16.20 8.54
N ASN A 19 -14.02 16.87 8.00
CA ASN A 19 -15.42 16.68 8.40
C ASN A 19 -16.19 15.71 7.48
N SER A 20 -15.50 15.08 6.54
CA SER A 20 -16.10 14.13 5.60
C SER A 20 -15.95 12.71 6.11
N SER A 21 -17.00 11.90 5.95
CA SER A 21 -16.97 10.46 6.24
C SER A 21 -16.26 9.66 5.15
N GLU A 22 -16.09 10.24 3.96
CA GLU A 22 -15.48 9.62 2.79
C GLU A 22 -14.32 10.46 2.27
N MET A 23 -13.22 9.81 1.87
CA MET A 23 -12.05 10.51 1.36
C MET A 23 -11.23 9.67 0.37
N VAL A 24 -10.51 10.36 -0.52
CA VAL A 24 -9.51 9.78 -1.41
C VAL A 24 -8.18 10.46 -1.12
N ILE A 25 -7.16 9.67 -0.78
CA ILE A 25 -5.82 10.13 -0.41
C ILE A 25 -4.83 9.47 -1.38
N GLN A 26 -4.14 10.31 -2.15
CA GLN A 26 -3.17 9.89 -3.13
C GLN A 26 -1.77 10.37 -2.70
N LEU A 27 -0.95 9.45 -2.22
CA LEU A 27 0.41 9.67 -1.72
C LEU A 27 1.44 8.73 -2.37
N SER A 28 1.09 8.07 -3.48
CA SER A 28 1.98 7.11 -4.11
C SER A 28 3.23 7.77 -4.70
N ASN A 29 4.29 6.98 -4.91
CA ASN A 29 5.55 7.48 -5.46
C ASN A 29 6.14 8.62 -4.63
N ASN A 30 6.40 8.34 -3.36
CA ASN A 30 7.06 9.24 -2.41
C ASN A 30 8.11 8.46 -1.59
N ARG A 31 8.65 9.06 -0.54
CA ARG A 31 9.63 8.46 0.38
C ARG A 31 9.09 8.41 1.81
N LEU A 32 7.77 8.26 1.97
CA LEU A 32 7.13 8.18 3.29
C LEU A 32 7.49 6.87 3.97
N THR A 33 7.75 6.92 5.27
CA THR A 33 8.19 5.79 6.09
C THR A 33 7.24 5.54 7.27
N GLY A 34 7.51 4.49 8.05
CA GLY A 34 6.78 4.20 9.29
C GLY A 34 5.44 3.51 9.04
N THR A 35 4.48 3.75 9.94
CA THR A 35 3.19 3.03 9.98
C THR A 35 2.05 3.91 9.51
N VAL A 36 1.10 3.35 8.76
CA VAL A 36 -0.18 4.03 8.46
C VAL A 36 -1.02 4.10 9.75
N PRO A 37 -1.35 5.31 10.24
CA PRO A 37 -1.90 5.46 11.59
C PRO A 37 -3.39 5.08 11.70
N ALA A 38 -3.76 4.43 12.81
CA ALA A 38 -5.14 4.03 13.13
C ALA A 38 -6.17 5.17 13.06
N ASN A 39 -5.73 6.42 13.30
CA ASN A 39 -6.58 7.60 13.29
C ASN A 39 -7.30 7.83 11.96
N LEU A 40 -6.75 7.33 10.85
CA LEU A 40 -7.43 7.35 9.54
C LEU A 40 -8.70 6.49 9.54
N GLY A 41 -8.79 5.48 10.43
CA GLY A 41 -9.96 4.64 10.64
C GLY A 41 -11.25 5.39 11.01
N ARG A 42 -11.20 6.70 11.27
CA ARG A 42 -12.39 7.55 11.41
C ARG A 42 -13.21 7.69 10.13
N PHE A 43 -12.58 7.51 8.97
CA PHE A 43 -13.28 7.57 7.69
C PHE A 43 -14.05 6.27 7.48
N THR A 44 -15.33 6.39 7.16
CA THR A 44 -16.19 5.25 6.83
C THR A 44 -15.72 4.61 5.53
N SER A 45 -15.47 5.43 4.49
CA SER A 45 -14.91 5.01 3.21
C SER A 45 -13.63 5.78 2.94
N LEU A 46 -12.51 5.06 2.74
CA LEU A 46 -11.25 5.67 2.38
C LEU A 46 -10.62 4.92 1.22
N GLN A 47 -10.24 5.66 0.19
CA GLN A 47 -9.30 5.17 -0.82
C GLN A 47 -7.93 5.74 -0.51
N LEU A 48 -7.04 4.91 0.01
CA LEU A 48 -5.67 5.28 0.38
C LEU A 48 -4.70 4.65 -0.61
N ASP A 49 -3.96 5.50 -1.33
CA ASP A 49 -2.88 5.09 -2.19
C ASP A 49 -1.54 5.54 -1.60
N VAL A 50 -0.79 4.57 -1.05
CA VAL A 50 0.55 4.75 -0.47
C VAL A 50 1.57 3.83 -1.14
N ILE A 51 1.24 3.31 -2.33
CA ILE A 51 2.13 2.45 -3.12
C ILE A 51 3.40 3.24 -3.48
N ASP A 52 4.52 2.55 -3.69
CA ASP A 52 5.82 3.17 -4.01
C ASP A 52 6.26 4.21 -2.97
N ASN A 53 6.33 3.77 -1.72
CA ASN A 53 6.87 4.50 -0.59
C ASN A 53 7.86 3.58 0.17
N GLN A 54 8.12 3.87 1.44
CA GLN A 54 8.90 3.04 2.37
C GLN A 54 8.07 2.75 3.64
N ILE A 55 6.75 2.67 3.49
CA ILE A 55 5.82 2.31 4.55
C ILE A 55 6.13 0.90 5.01
N GLN A 56 6.23 0.76 6.32
CA GLN A 56 6.69 -0.45 6.99
C GLN A 56 5.51 -1.33 7.38
N GLU A 57 4.48 -0.70 7.94
CA GLU A 57 3.36 -1.39 8.54
C GLU A 57 2.07 -0.60 8.34
N ILE A 58 0.95 -1.31 8.40
CA ILE A 58 -0.38 -0.73 8.47
C ILE A 58 -0.94 -1.11 9.83
N ASP A 59 -1.51 -0.14 10.53
CA ASP A 59 -2.17 -0.44 11.80
C ASP A 59 -3.29 -1.50 11.59
N PRO A 60 -3.29 -2.62 12.32
CA PRO A 60 -4.23 -3.71 12.11
C PRO A 60 -5.71 -3.31 12.20
N SER A 61 -6.04 -2.25 12.95
CA SER A 61 -7.41 -1.75 13.06
C SER A 61 -7.99 -1.23 11.74
N LEU A 62 -7.11 -0.82 10.81
CA LEU A 62 -7.49 -0.34 9.48
C LEU A 62 -7.88 -1.50 8.55
N CYS A 63 -7.35 -2.69 8.80
CA CYS A 63 -7.56 -3.86 7.97
C CYS A 63 -8.95 -4.50 8.12
N ALA A 64 -9.74 -4.03 9.09
CA ALA A 64 -11.13 -4.43 9.29
C ALA A 64 -12.14 -3.42 8.70
N LYS A 65 -11.68 -2.37 8.02
CA LYS A 65 -12.53 -1.29 7.50
C LYS A 65 -13.25 -1.71 6.23
N LYS A 66 -14.47 -2.22 6.39
CA LYS A 66 -15.22 -2.86 5.31
C LYS A 66 -15.39 -2.04 4.04
N GLN A 67 -15.67 -0.74 4.15
CA GLN A 67 -15.93 0.14 3.00
C GLN A 67 -14.66 0.78 2.42
N TRP A 68 -13.48 0.50 2.98
CA TRP A 68 -12.23 1.03 2.45
C TRP A 68 -11.85 0.35 1.14
N MET A 69 -11.15 1.12 0.29
CA MET A 69 -10.69 0.66 -1.02
C MET A 69 -11.83 0.04 -1.84
N ASN A 70 -13.02 0.65 -1.81
CA ASN A 70 -14.24 0.15 -2.49
C ASN A 70 -14.65 -1.27 -2.06
N GLY A 71 -14.48 -1.62 -0.78
CA GLY A 71 -14.84 -2.94 -0.26
C GLY A 71 -13.68 -3.94 -0.23
N LEU A 72 -12.54 -3.63 -0.84
CA LEU A 72 -11.44 -4.58 -0.95
C LEU A 72 -10.82 -4.93 0.41
N VAL A 73 -10.83 -4.01 1.37
CA VAL A 73 -10.33 -4.28 2.73
C VAL A 73 -11.19 -5.32 3.44
N GLU A 74 -12.51 -5.36 3.22
CA GLU A 74 -13.36 -6.43 3.76
C GLU A 74 -12.95 -7.82 3.26
N ARG A 75 -12.51 -7.89 2.00
CA ARG A 75 -12.20 -9.16 1.33
C ARG A 75 -10.76 -9.60 1.53
N TYR A 76 -9.81 -8.68 1.47
CA TYR A 76 -8.37 -8.98 1.43
C TYR A 76 -7.59 -8.37 2.61
N GLY A 77 -8.27 -7.72 3.56
CA GLY A 77 -7.65 -7.16 4.76
C GLY A 77 -6.62 -6.07 4.42
N CYS A 78 -5.48 -6.08 5.12
CA CYS A 78 -4.41 -5.11 4.92
C CYS A 78 -3.83 -5.17 3.50
N SER A 79 -3.82 -6.35 2.87
CA SER A 79 -3.28 -6.55 1.52
C SER A 79 -4.00 -5.68 0.50
N ALA A 80 -5.25 -5.29 0.74
CA ALA A 80 -5.99 -4.37 -0.12
C ALA A 80 -5.45 -2.94 -0.12
N ILE A 81 -4.66 -2.56 0.88
CA ILE A 81 -4.06 -1.22 1.02
C ILE A 81 -2.61 -1.27 0.52
N LEU A 82 -1.83 -2.24 1.01
CA LEU A 82 -0.44 -2.47 0.63
C LEU A 82 -0.13 -3.96 0.82
N CYS A 83 0.61 -4.57 -0.11
CA CYS A 83 1.09 -5.93 0.11
C CYS A 83 1.92 -6.03 1.40
N PRO A 84 1.86 -7.17 2.11
CA PRO A 84 2.69 -7.39 3.28
C PRO A 84 4.17 -7.50 2.88
N ARG A 85 5.07 -7.21 3.83
CA ARG A 85 6.51 -7.37 3.64
C ARG A 85 6.85 -8.78 3.17
N GLY A 86 7.74 -8.89 2.19
CA GLY A 86 8.12 -10.15 1.56
C GLY A 86 7.13 -10.63 0.50
N PHE A 87 6.10 -9.84 0.17
CA PHE A 87 5.15 -10.11 -0.91
C PHE A 87 4.98 -8.87 -1.80
N SER A 88 4.84 -9.04 -3.11
CA SER A 88 4.56 -7.94 -4.03
C SER A 88 3.73 -8.40 -5.24
N ASN A 89 3.21 -7.44 -5.99
CA ASN A 89 2.68 -7.62 -7.34
C ASN A 89 2.82 -6.30 -8.11
N ALA A 90 2.43 -6.28 -9.38
CA ALA A 90 2.53 -5.09 -10.24
C ALA A 90 1.72 -3.88 -9.72
N LEU A 91 0.75 -4.10 -8.84
CA LEU A 91 -0.12 -3.05 -8.29
C LEU A 91 0.31 -2.59 -6.89
N GLY A 92 1.30 -3.23 -6.27
CA GLY A 92 1.71 -2.98 -4.89
C GLY A 92 0.67 -3.33 -3.81
N ARG A 93 -0.49 -3.86 -4.19
CA ARG A 93 -1.60 -4.26 -3.30
C ARG A 93 -2.49 -5.30 -3.96
N GLN A 94 -3.29 -5.98 -3.14
CA GLN A 94 -4.26 -6.96 -3.60
C GLN A 94 -5.58 -6.32 -4.02
N THR A 95 -5.93 -6.41 -5.31
CA THR A 95 -7.20 -5.87 -5.84
C THR A 95 -8.16 -6.94 -6.34
N GLY A 96 -7.73 -8.20 -6.33
CA GLY A 96 -8.48 -9.30 -6.90
C GLY A 96 -7.87 -10.65 -6.55
N SER A 97 -8.25 -11.65 -7.32
CA SER A 97 -7.86 -13.05 -7.10
C SER A 97 -6.94 -13.58 -8.20
N ASP A 98 -6.74 -12.84 -9.28
CA ASP A 98 -5.80 -13.21 -10.34
C ASP A 98 -4.36 -13.06 -9.85
N ASP A 99 -3.43 -13.80 -10.46
CA ASP A 99 -2.01 -13.79 -10.07
C ASP A 99 -1.38 -12.38 -10.15
N SER A 100 -1.83 -11.55 -11.09
CA SER A 100 -1.39 -10.16 -11.24
C SER A 100 -1.98 -9.22 -10.18
N GLN A 101 -3.05 -9.66 -9.51
CA GLN A 101 -3.84 -8.88 -8.56
C GLN A 101 -3.71 -9.37 -7.13
N THR A 102 -3.10 -10.52 -6.89
CA THR A 102 -2.81 -11.07 -5.55
C THR A 102 -1.37 -10.74 -5.15
N CYS A 103 -1.09 -10.62 -3.85
CA CYS A 103 0.27 -10.39 -3.38
C CYS A 103 1.04 -11.72 -3.42
N GLN A 104 2.09 -11.81 -4.23
CA GLN A 104 2.92 -13.00 -4.39
C GLN A 104 4.22 -12.87 -3.60
N LYS A 105 4.75 -13.99 -3.08
CA LYS A 105 6.02 -13.96 -2.32
C LYS A 105 7.13 -13.40 -3.22
N CYS A 106 7.95 -12.49 -2.69
CA CYS A 106 9.10 -11.97 -3.40
C CYS A 106 10.06 -13.14 -3.74
N PRO A 107 10.68 -13.14 -4.93
CA PRO A 107 11.70 -14.13 -5.26
C PRO A 107 12.85 -13.99 -4.26
N ASP A 108 13.21 -15.10 -3.61
CA ASP A 108 14.37 -15.15 -2.72
C ASP A 108 15.63 -14.84 -3.57
N SER A 109 16.60 -14.12 -3.01
CA SER A 109 17.82 -13.66 -3.70
C SER A 109 18.76 -14.76 -4.21
N ASP A 110 18.37 -16.03 -4.08
CA ASP A 110 19.03 -17.19 -4.66
C ASP A 110 18.30 -17.71 -5.91
N GLY A 111 18.29 -16.91 -6.96
CA GLY A 111 18.49 -17.36 -8.35
C GLY A 111 17.69 -18.53 -8.94
N THR A 112 16.52 -18.93 -8.42
CA THR A 112 15.69 -19.98 -9.04
C THR A 112 14.19 -19.62 -9.05
N ALA A 113 13.87 -18.78 -10.03
CA ALA A 113 12.61 -18.50 -10.73
C ALA A 113 11.26 -19.00 -10.17
N ALA A 114 10.33 -18.05 -10.02
CA ALA A 114 9.08 -18.07 -10.80
C ALA A 114 8.77 -16.64 -11.26
N ALA A 115 8.78 -16.46 -12.58
CA ALA A 115 8.53 -15.19 -13.25
C ALA A 115 7.04 -14.85 -13.28
N ALA A 116 6.70 -13.61 -12.94
CA ALA A 116 5.54 -12.92 -13.50
C ALA A 116 5.96 -11.47 -13.81
N ALA A 117 6.05 -11.20 -15.11
CA ALA A 117 6.51 -9.96 -15.71
C ALA A 117 5.52 -8.79 -15.51
N ALA A 118 6.03 -7.56 -15.37
CA ALA A 118 6.10 -6.62 -16.50
C ALA A 118 6.38 -5.17 -16.06
N ALA A 119 7.44 -4.60 -16.65
CA ALA A 119 7.66 -3.19 -17.03
C ALA A 119 7.53 -2.09 -15.95
N ALA A 120 8.59 -1.32 -15.63
CA ALA A 120 9.32 -0.52 -16.61
C ALA A 120 10.82 -0.32 -16.28
N SER A 121 11.63 -0.52 -17.32
CA SER A 121 12.87 0.15 -17.70
C SER A 121 13.75 0.84 -16.65
N SER A 122 14.98 0.34 -16.57
CA SER A 122 16.23 1.09 -16.38
C SER A 122 16.49 1.69 -14.99
N LEU A 123 17.44 1.03 -14.30
CA LEU A 123 18.30 1.58 -13.23
C LEU A 123 17.59 2.03 -11.94
N LEU A 124 18.05 1.45 -10.82
CA LEU A 124 17.64 1.67 -9.42
C LEU A 124 16.53 0.72 -8.95
N PHE A 125 16.95 -0.36 -8.29
CA PHE A 125 16.12 -1.05 -7.27
C PHE A 125 15.84 -0.07 -6.13
N MET A 126 14.89 0.84 -6.33
CA MET A 126 14.28 1.69 -5.30
C MET A 126 12.88 2.06 -5.78
N GLY A 127 11.90 1.17 -5.65
CA GLY A 127 10.55 1.52 -6.10
C GLY A 127 9.50 0.42 -6.07
N SER A 128 9.50 -0.48 -5.09
CA SER A 128 8.32 -1.28 -4.80
C SER A 128 8.34 -1.65 -3.32
N THR A 129 7.47 -1.02 -2.53
CA THR A 129 7.44 -0.95 -1.06
C THR A 129 7.31 -2.27 -0.28
N SER A 130 7.63 -3.42 -0.86
CA SER A 130 7.23 -4.71 -0.28
C SER A 130 8.25 -5.84 -0.42
N CYS A 131 9.33 -5.63 -1.17
CA CYS A 131 10.49 -6.53 -1.25
C CYS A 131 11.76 -5.76 -0.86
N VAL A 132 11.84 -5.32 0.40
CA VAL A 132 13.02 -4.66 0.98
C VAL A 132 13.26 -5.24 2.37
#